data_AF-A0A2V3ACT8-F1
#
_entry.id   AF-A0A2V3ACT8-F1
#
_cell.length_a   1.000
_cell.length_b   1.000
_cell.length_c   1.000
_cell.angle_alpha   90.00
_cell.angle_beta   90.00
_cell.angle_gamma   90.00
#
_symmetry.space_group_name_H-M   'P 1'
#
loop_
_entity.id
_entity.type
_entity.pdbx_description
1 polymer ?
#
loop_
_entity_poly.entity_id
_entity_poly.type
_entity_poly.pdbx_seq_one_letter_code
_entity_poly.pdbx_strand_id
1 'polypeptide(L)'
;MKDRTILNLLTIFGIAGSLFFLLRRKGDMKDWFLIYFIKTLVSTILDGPVIKTKYLQYPHRYFPKLFDSNIVFLYILFPLSCVMYNQFSYKMKPLKTILSVFLFSGPMTLFENWLEKNTDLVKYNKGWNGYITFIVLSFTFLLVKGCMEGIRFLDKKISNPSMVTERKEFTQS
;
A
#
# COMPACT_ATOMS: atom_id res chain seq x y z
N MET A 1 -10.36 -19.40 -18.77
CA MET A 1 -9.73 -18.41 -19.70
C MET A 1 -9.92 -16.97 -19.23
N LYS A 2 -11.07 -16.60 -18.62
CA LYS A 2 -11.32 -15.24 -18.10
C LYS A 2 -10.30 -14.76 -17.05
N ASP A 3 -9.89 -15.61 -16.11
CA ASP A 3 -9.02 -15.17 -14.99
C ASP A 3 -7.61 -14.75 -15.43
N ARG A 4 -7.02 -15.48 -16.39
CA ARG A 4 -5.73 -15.10 -16.99
C ARG A 4 -5.82 -13.75 -17.70
N THR A 5 -6.90 -13.52 -18.44
CA THR A 5 -7.12 -12.26 -19.14
C THR A 5 -7.27 -11.10 -18.14
N ILE A 6 -8.04 -11.28 -17.06
CA ILE A 6 -8.22 -10.26 -16.02
C ILE A 6 -6.89 -10.00 -15.31
N LEU A 7 -6.11 -11.04 -14.98
CA LEU A 7 -4.80 -10.89 -14.35
C LEU A 7 -3.81 -10.15 -15.26
N ASN A 8 -3.78 -10.48 -16.56
CA ASN A 8 -2.96 -9.78 -17.55
C ASN A 8 -3.39 -8.31 -17.67
N LEU A 9 -4.70 -8.03 -17.74
CA LEU A 9 -5.23 -6.67 -17.80
C LEU A 9 -4.86 -5.86 -16.55
N LEU A 10 -4.99 -6.45 -15.36
CA LEU A 10 -4.58 -5.81 -14.10
C LEU A 10 -3.09 -5.50 -14.08
N THR A 11 -2.28 -6.40 -14.65
CA THR A 11 -0.83 -6.20 -14.75
C THR A 11 -0.50 -5.07 -15.70
N ILE A 12 -1.11 -5.05 -16.89
CA ILE A 12 -0.93 -3.98 -17.87
C ILE A 12 -1.38 -2.65 -17.27
N PHE A 13 -2.55 -2.61 -16.62
CA PHE A 13 -3.06 -1.40 -15.99
C PHE A 13 -2.17 -0.92 -14.85
N GLY A 14 -1.69 -1.84 -14.01
CA GLY A 14 -0.77 -1.53 -12.91
C GLY A 14 0.57 -0.99 -13.42
N ILE A 15 1.20 -1.67 -14.38
CA ILE A 15 2.49 -1.25 -14.95
C ILE A 15 2.34 0.05 -15.73
N ALA A 16 1.33 0.16 -16.61
CA ALA A 16 1.07 1.38 -17.37
C ALA A 16 0.72 2.54 -16.44
N GLY A 17 -0.06 2.29 -15.38
CA GLY A 17 -0.38 3.26 -14.35
C GLY A 17 0.87 3.73 -13.60
N SER A 18 1.71 2.81 -13.13
CA SER A 18 2.99 3.13 -12.49
C SER A 18 3.89 3.93 -13.42
N LEU A 19 4.06 3.50 -14.68
CA LEU A 19 4.91 4.18 -15.65
C LEU A 19 4.37 5.57 -16.01
N PHE A 20 3.05 5.68 -16.26
CA PHE A 20 2.40 6.95 -16.54
C PHE A 20 2.57 7.93 -15.37
N PHE A 21 2.37 7.44 -14.14
CA PHE A 21 2.51 8.26 -12.95
C PHE A 21 3.98 8.70 -12.78
N LEU A 22 4.95 7.79 -12.96
CA LEU A 22 6.38 8.08 -12.88
C LEU A 22 6.80 9.12 -13.93
N LEU A 23 6.29 9.03 -15.16
CA LEU A 23 6.59 9.97 -16.24
C LEU A 23 5.98 11.35 -16.02
N ARG A 24 4.79 11.44 -15.41
CA ARG A 24 4.07 12.72 -15.26
C ARG A 24 4.58 13.59 -14.11
N ARG A 25 5.21 13.00 -13.08
CA ARG A 25 5.65 13.76 -11.89
C ARG A 25 7.16 13.85 -11.80
N LYS A 26 7.68 15.07 -11.92
CA LYS A 26 9.04 15.47 -11.50
C LYS A 26 9.30 15.38 -9.98
N GLY A 27 8.34 14.92 -9.18
CA GLY A 27 8.37 14.99 -7.72
C GLY A 27 8.85 13.71 -7.05
N ASP A 28 9.95 13.82 -6.31
CA ASP A 28 10.52 12.92 -5.31
C ASP A 28 10.46 11.42 -5.65
N MET A 29 11.13 11.01 -6.72
CA MET A 29 11.36 9.59 -7.06
C MET A 29 11.85 8.76 -5.86
N LYS A 30 12.62 9.39 -4.95
CA LYS A 30 13.06 8.81 -3.68
C LYS A 30 11.89 8.39 -2.80
N ASP A 31 10.90 9.27 -2.64
CA ASP A 31 9.73 9.01 -1.79
C ASP A 31 8.87 7.89 -2.37
N TRP A 32 8.75 7.82 -3.69
CA TRP A 32 8.01 6.73 -4.34
C TRP A 32 8.69 5.39 -4.13
N PHE A 33 10.00 5.35 -4.37
CA PHE A 33 10.78 4.14 -4.18
C PHE A 33 10.67 3.67 -2.72
N LEU A 34 10.76 4.60 -1.77
CA LEU A 34 10.63 4.33 -0.35
C LEU A 34 9.22 3.83 0.03
N ILE A 35 8.16 4.44 -0.53
CA ILE A 35 6.78 3.96 -0.34
C ILE A 35 6.62 2.54 -0.89
N TYR A 36 7.10 2.27 -2.10
CA TYR A 36 7.09 0.93 -2.69
C TYR A 36 7.84 -0.06 -1.81
N PHE A 37 9.02 0.31 -1.34
CA PHE A 37 9.85 -0.53 -0.48
C PHE A 37 9.17 -0.85 0.86
N ILE A 38 8.71 0.16 1.59
CA ILE A 38 8.01 -0.02 2.87
C ILE A 38 6.76 -0.88 2.66
N LYS A 39 5.98 -0.59 1.61
CA LYS A 39 4.73 -1.32 1.36
C LYS A 39 4.98 -2.79 1.02
N THR A 40 5.95 -3.07 0.16
CA THR A 40 6.29 -4.44 -0.26
C THR A 40 6.87 -5.26 0.89
N LEU A 41 7.68 -4.65 1.75
CA LEU A 41 8.13 -5.26 3.00
C LEU A 41 6.96 -5.63 3.92
N VAL A 42 6.06 -4.67 4.16
CA VAL A 42 4.86 -4.90 5.00
C VAL A 42 4.01 -6.04 4.41
N SER A 43 3.79 -6.05 3.10
CA SER A 43 3.09 -7.14 2.42
C SER A 43 3.78 -8.49 2.63
N THR A 44 5.09 -8.56 2.44
CA THR A 44 5.84 -9.83 2.56
C THR A 44 5.72 -10.40 3.99
N ILE A 45 5.76 -9.53 5.00
CA ILE A 45 5.64 -9.93 6.42
C ILE A 45 4.21 -10.38 6.76
N LEU A 46 3.19 -9.65 6.28
CA LEU A 46 1.79 -9.94 6.61
C LEU A 46 1.21 -11.11 5.81
N ASP A 47 1.62 -11.27 4.56
CA ASP A 47 1.06 -12.29 3.65
C ASP A 47 1.39 -13.71 4.12
N GLY A 48 2.61 -13.95 4.61
CA GLY A 48 3.05 -15.28 5.04
C GLY A 48 2.09 -15.92 6.07
N PRO A 49 1.84 -15.26 7.22
CA PRO A 49 0.86 -15.71 8.20
C PRO A 49 -0.56 -15.83 7.63
N VAL A 50 -1.05 -14.84 6.88
CA VAL A 50 -2.42 -14.79 6.35
C VAL A 50 -2.71 -15.93 5.36
N ILE A 51 -1.73 -16.26 4.52
CA ILE A 51 -1.87 -17.32 3.52
C ILE A 51 -1.67 -18.70 4.15
N LYS A 52 -0.70 -18.84 5.07
CA LYS A 52 -0.45 -20.11 5.79
C LYS A 52 -1.65 -20.52 6.63
N THR A 53 -2.33 -19.56 7.25
CA THR A 53 -3.56 -19.78 8.01
C THR A 53 -4.78 -19.99 7.11
N LYS A 54 -4.65 -19.83 5.78
CA LYS A 54 -5.70 -19.97 4.77
C LYS A 54 -6.87 -19.00 4.95
N TYR A 55 -6.63 -17.82 5.55
CA TYR A 55 -7.68 -16.78 5.58
C TYR A 55 -7.88 -16.17 4.20
N LEU A 56 -6.79 -15.99 3.45
CA LEU A 56 -6.79 -15.45 2.10
C LEU A 56 -6.03 -16.40 1.17
N GLN A 57 -6.64 -16.76 0.05
CA GLN A 57 -6.04 -17.65 -0.94
C GLN A 57 -6.06 -17.00 -2.32
N TYR A 58 -5.01 -17.28 -3.10
CA TYR A 58 -4.86 -16.80 -4.47
C TYR A 58 -4.70 -18.03 -5.40
N PRO A 59 -5.79 -18.71 -5.77
CA PRO A 59 -5.74 -19.93 -6.60
C PRO A 59 -5.07 -19.70 -7.95
N HIS A 60 -5.38 -18.56 -8.58
CA HIS A 60 -4.79 -18.17 -9.86
C HIS A 60 -3.80 -17.01 -9.66
N ARG A 61 -2.50 -17.28 -9.84
CA ARG A 61 -1.43 -16.30 -9.62
C ARG A 61 -0.23 -16.52 -10.54
N TYR A 62 0.56 -15.47 -10.75
CA TYR A 62 1.87 -15.62 -11.39
C TYR A 62 2.89 -16.24 -10.43
N PHE A 63 3.84 -16.99 -11.00
CA PHE A 63 4.94 -17.63 -10.28
C PHE A 63 4.52 -18.37 -9.00
N PRO A 64 3.57 -19.32 -9.07
CA PRO A 64 2.99 -19.96 -7.89
C PRO A 64 3.99 -20.77 -7.05
N LYS A 65 5.16 -21.11 -7.61
CA LYS A 65 6.27 -21.80 -6.92
C LYS A 65 7.14 -20.87 -6.07
N LEU A 66 7.12 -19.57 -6.35
CA LEU A 66 7.96 -18.58 -5.67
C LEU A 66 7.12 -17.67 -4.75
N PHE A 67 5.88 -17.40 -5.13
CA PHE A 67 4.99 -16.53 -4.38
C PHE A 67 3.67 -17.23 -4.11
N ASP A 68 3.28 -17.22 -2.84
CA ASP A 68 1.96 -17.68 -2.40
C ASP A 68 0.86 -16.63 -2.59
N SER A 69 1.28 -15.39 -2.79
CA SER A 69 0.47 -14.19 -2.99
C SER A 69 0.23 -13.86 -4.47
N ASN A 70 -0.82 -13.08 -4.75
CA ASN A 70 -1.00 -12.46 -6.07
C ASN A 70 -0.06 -11.24 -6.23
N ILE A 71 1.02 -11.43 -6.98
CA ILE A 71 2.09 -10.43 -7.15
C ILE A 71 1.56 -9.11 -7.70
N VAL A 72 0.62 -9.18 -8.65
CA VAL A 72 0.08 -7.98 -9.31
C VAL A 72 -0.64 -7.09 -8.31
N PHE A 73 -1.47 -7.70 -7.47
CA PHE A 73 -2.23 -6.96 -6.48
C PHE A 73 -1.32 -6.38 -5.40
N LEU A 74 -0.44 -7.21 -4.86
CA LEU A 74 0.36 -6.88 -3.67
C LEU A 74 1.62 -6.06 -3.95
N TYR A 75 2.21 -6.19 -5.13
CA TYR A 75 3.48 -5.55 -5.49
C TYR A 75 3.37 -4.51 -6.60
N ILE A 76 2.24 -4.45 -7.33
CA ILE A 76 2.04 -3.44 -8.38
C ILE A 76 0.90 -2.49 -7.98
N LEU A 77 -0.33 -3.00 -7.92
CA LEU A 77 -1.52 -2.16 -7.70
C LEU A 77 -1.53 -1.50 -6.33
N PHE A 78 -1.29 -2.27 -5.26
CA PHE A 78 -1.40 -1.75 -3.92
C PHE A 78 -0.28 -0.73 -3.58
N PRO A 79 1.01 -1.00 -3.88
CA PRO A 79 2.06 0.01 -3.74
C PRO A 79 1.78 1.27 -4.56
N LEU A 80 1.29 1.14 -5.80
CA LEU A 80 0.89 2.29 -6.62
C LEU A 80 -0.19 3.13 -5.93
N SER A 81 -1.24 2.48 -5.41
CA SER A 81 -2.28 3.15 -4.64
C SER A 81 -1.70 3.85 -3.40
N CYS A 82 -0.74 3.25 -2.71
CA CYS A 82 -0.08 3.88 -1.54
C CYS A 82 0.69 5.15 -1.94
N VAL A 83 1.35 5.16 -3.09
CA VAL A 83 1.99 6.36 -3.63
C VAL A 83 0.95 7.43 -3.92
N MET A 84 -0.13 7.08 -4.64
CA MET A 84 -1.21 8.02 -4.96
C MET A 84 -1.82 8.62 -3.69
N TYR A 85 -2.09 7.79 -2.68
CA TYR A 85 -2.63 8.21 -1.39
C TYR A 85 -1.68 9.16 -0.63
N ASN A 86 -0.39 8.81 -0.52
CA ASN A 86 0.61 9.64 0.16
C ASN A 86 0.74 11.02 -0.49
N GLN A 87 0.68 11.06 -1.82
CA GLN A 87 0.77 12.30 -2.56
C GLN A 87 -0.49 13.15 -2.48
N PHE A 88 -1.66 12.51 -2.58
CA PHE A 88 -2.95 13.18 -2.46
C PHE A 88 -3.08 13.85 -1.09
N SER A 89 -2.68 13.12 -0.05
CA SER A 89 -2.78 13.57 1.33
C SER A 89 -1.57 14.37 1.82
N TYR A 90 -0.58 14.68 0.96
CA TYR A 90 0.68 15.35 1.35
C TYR A 90 0.47 16.72 1.99
N LYS A 91 -0.43 17.54 1.46
CA LYS A 91 -0.74 18.89 1.98
C LYS A 91 -1.99 18.93 2.86
N MET A 92 -2.55 17.77 3.21
CA MET A 92 -3.81 17.69 3.94
C MET A 92 -3.59 17.71 5.45
N LYS A 93 -4.54 18.31 6.18
CA LYS A 93 -4.59 18.21 7.65
C LYS A 93 -4.68 16.73 8.08
N PRO A 94 -4.14 16.33 9.24
CA PRO A 94 -4.11 14.93 9.69
C PRO A 94 -5.50 14.29 9.77
N LEU A 95 -6.51 15.04 10.23
CA LEU A 95 -7.90 14.55 10.26
C LEU A 95 -8.45 14.25 8.86
N LYS A 96 -8.18 15.14 7.88
CA LYS A 96 -8.58 14.94 6.49
C LYS A 96 -7.81 13.79 5.84
N THR A 97 -6.56 13.59 6.23
CA THR A 97 -5.75 12.43 5.81
C THR A 97 -6.42 11.13 6.22
N ILE A 98 -6.79 10.98 7.49
CA ILE A 98 -7.45 9.75 7.98
C ILE A 98 -8.76 9.50 7.23
N LEU A 99 -9.58 10.53 7.03
CA LEU A 99 -10.82 10.40 6.25
C LEU A 99 -10.55 10.01 4.78
N SER A 100 -9.49 10.55 4.18
CA SER A 100 -9.13 10.23 2.79
C SER A 100 -8.68 8.77 2.61
N VAL A 101 -8.24 8.08 3.68
CA VAL A 101 -7.94 6.64 3.60
C VAL A 101 -9.13 5.86 3.10
N PHE A 102 -10.33 6.16 3.62
CA PHE A 102 -11.56 5.47 3.26
C PHE A 102 -11.92 5.65 1.78
N LEU A 103 -11.52 6.76 1.17
CA LEU A 103 -11.69 7.02 -0.26
C LEU A 103 -10.78 6.14 -1.13
N PHE A 104 -9.64 5.68 -0.60
CA PHE A 104 -8.73 4.78 -1.31
C PHE A 104 -8.98 3.31 -0.96
N SER A 105 -9.18 2.99 0.33
CA SER A 105 -9.43 1.62 0.78
C SER A 105 -10.81 1.11 0.37
N GLY A 106 -11.82 1.98 0.29
CA GLY A 106 -13.19 1.62 -0.12
C GLY A 106 -13.24 1.04 -1.53
N PRO A 107 -12.86 1.80 -2.59
CA PRO A 107 -12.83 1.29 -3.95
C PRO A 107 -11.93 0.06 -4.12
N MET A 108 -10.78 0.04 -3.44
CA MET A 108 -9.87 -1.11 -3.48
C MET A 108 -10.52 -2.38 -2.90
N THR A 109 -11.23 -2.25 -1.77
CA THR A 109 -11.97 -3.37 -1.15
C THR A 109 -13.13 -3.82 -2.03
N LEU A 110 -13.89 -2.88 -2.60
CA LEU A 110 -14.98 -3.21 -3.52
C LEU A 110 -14.46 -3.96 -4.74
N PHE A 111 -13.33 -3.52 -5.27
CA PHE A 111 -12.65 -4.18 -6.38
C PHE A 111 -12.17 -5.59 -6.00
N GLU A 112 -11.57 -5.76 -4.82
CA GLU A 112 -11.14 -7.08 -4.32
C GLU A 112 -12.32 -8.03 -4.10
N ASN A 113 -13.42 -7.54 -3.50
CA ASN A 113 -14.65 -8.31 -3.33
C ASN A 113 -15.29 -8.68 -4.67
N TRP A 114 -15.21 -7.79 -5.67
CA TRP A 114 -15.69 -8.09 -7.01
C TRP A 114 -14.83 -9.19 -7.65
N LEU A 115 -13.50 -9.12 -7.51
CA LEU A 115 -12.60 -10.18 -7.96
C LEU A 115 -12.89 -11.51 -7.24
N GLU A 116 -13.14 -11.49 -5.94
CA GLU A 116 -13.44 -12.69 -5.16
C GLU A 116 -14.70 -13.42 -5.67
N LYS A 117 -15.75 -12.65 -5.97
CA LYS A 117 -17.02 -13.18 -6.47
C LYS A 117 -17.01 -13.60 -7.95
N ASN A 118 -16.22 -12.92 -8.78
CA ASN A 118 -16.25 -13.09 -10.24
C ASN A 118 -15.04 -13.86 -10.80
N THR A 119 -13.99 -14.08 -10.01
CA THR A 119 -12.74 -14.68 -10.45
C THR A 119 -12.16 -15.61 -9.38
N ASP A 120 -11.19 -16.43 -9.78
CA ASP A 120 -10.38 -17.22 -8.83
C ASP A 120 -9.04 -16.55 -8.51
N LEU A 121 -8.98 -15.22 -8.65
CA LEU A 121 -7.80 -14.43 -8.34
C LEU A 121 -7.64 -14.18 -6.85
N VAL A 122 -8.75 -14.12 -6.10
CA VAL A 122 -8.79 -13.94 -4.64
C VAL A 122 -9.90 -14.82 -4.09
N LYS A 123 -9.66 -15.51 -2.97
CA LYS A 123 -10.68 -16.28 -2.26
C LYS A 123 -10.58 -16.01 -0.77
N TYR A 124 -11.70 -15.60 -0.18
CA TYR A 124 -11.84 -15.43 1.25
C TYR A 124 -12.22 -16.75 1.91
N ASN A 125 -11.62 -17.02 3.08
CA ASN A 125 -11.85 -18.24 3.82
C ASN A 125 -11.83 -17.96 5.33
N LYS A 126 -12.37 -18.91 6.12
CA LYS A 126 -12.32 -18.89 7.60
C LYS A 126 -12.82 -17.58 8.23
N GLY A 127 -13.91 -17.03 7.71
CA GLY A 127 -14.51 -15.80 8.22
C GLY A 127 -13.83 -14.51 7.75
N TRP A 128 -12.81 -14.59 6.88
CA TRP A 128 -12.30 -13.43 6.16
C TRP A 128 -13.42 -12.84 5.30
N ASN A 129 -13.56 -11.52 5.32
CA ASN A 129 -14.58 -10.83 4.56
C ASN A 129 -14.04 -9.47 4.08
N GLY A 130 -14.80 -8.81 3.21
CA GLY A 130 -14.43 -7.50 2.70
C GLY A 130 -14.24 -6.44 3.80
N TYR A 131 -14.87 -6.59 4.96
CA TYR A 131 -14.68 -5.68 6.10
C TYR A 131 -13.28 -5.81 6.70
N ILE A 132 -12.79 -7.04 6.87
CA ILE A 132 -11.42 -7.30 7.34
C ILE A 132 -10.42 -6.78 6.31
N THR A 133 -10.64 -7.08 5.02
CA THR A 133 -9.83 -6.53 3.92
C THR A 133 -9.79 -4.99 4.00
N PHE A 134 -10.94 -4.33 4.16
CA PHE A 134 -11.01 -2.87 4.27
C PHE A 134 -10.20 -2.32 5.45
N ILE A 135 -10.27 -2.96 6.62
CA ILE A 135 -9.50 -2.57 7.80
C ILE A 135 -8.00 -2.75 7.54
N VAL A 136 -7.58 -3.89 7.00
CA VAL A 136 -6.17 -4.18 6.69
C VAL A 136 -5.62 -3.21 5.66
N LEU A 137 -6.38 -2.93 4.60
CA LEU A 137 -6.00 -1.95 3.58
C LEU A 137 -5.86 -0.56 4.18
N SER A 138 -6.85 -0.12 4.97
CA SER A 138 -6.85 1.19 5.62
C SER A 138 -5.68 1.36 6.59
N PHE A 139 -5.44 0.35 7.43
CA PHE A 139 -4.31 0.32 8.35
C PHE A 139 -2.98 0.39 7.59
N THR A 140 -2.84 -0.37 6.51
CA THR A 140 -1.62 -0.38 5.70
C THR A 140 -1.35 0.97 5.03
N PHE A 141 -2.38 1.65 4.49
CA PHE A 141 -2.24 3.00 3.94
C PHE A 141 -1.72 3.99 4.99
N LEU A 142 -2.29 3.95 6.19
CA LEU A 142 -1.87 4.81 7.31
C LEU A 142 -0.46 4.48 7.78
N LEU A 143 -0.12 3.19 7.91
CA LEU A 143 1.20 2.74 8.33
C LEU A 143 2.28 3.24 7.37
N VAL A 144 2.11 3.01 6.06
CA VAL A 144 3.08 3.45 5.06
C VAL A 144 3.24 4.97 5.07
N LYS A 145 2.12 5.70 5.19
CA LYS A 145 2.16 7.16 5.31
C LYS A 145 2.87 7.63 6.58
N GLY A 146 2.57 7.02 7.73
CA GLY A 146 3.22 7.32 9.01
C GLY A 146 4.72 7.08 8.94
N CYS A 147 5.17 5.99 8.32
CA CYS A 147 6.59 5.75 8.08
C CYS A 147 7.23 6.83 7.20
N MET A 148 6.57 7.26 6.12
CA MET A 148 7.07 8.33 5.25
C MET A 148 7.16 9.68 5.95
N GLU A 149 6.15 10.05 6.73
CA GLU A 149 6.18 11.27 7.54
C GLU A 149 7.28 11.22 8.61
N GLY A 150 7.46 10.06 9.24
CA GLY A 150 8.56 9.83 10.19
C GLY A 150 9.93 9.99 9.54
N ILE A 151 10.14 9.42 8.34
CA ILE A 151 11.41 9.55 7.60
C ILE A 151 11.68 11.00 7.23
N ARG A 152 10.68 11.74 6.72
CA ARG A 152 10.82 13.17 6.41
C ARG A 152 11.10 14.01 7.65
N PHE A 153 10.49 13.66 8.78
CA PHE A 153 10.76 14.34 10.05
C PHE A 153 12.20 14.11 10.52
N LEU A 154 12.71 12.88 10.40
CA LEU A 154 14.10 12.54 10.70
C LEU A 154 15.08 13.24 9.76
N ASP A 155 14.81 13.24 8.45
CA ASP A 155 15.63 13.91 7.45
C ASP A 155 15.77 15.42 7.76
N LYS A 156 14.64 16.09 8.05
CA LYS A 156 14.64 17.50 8.47
C LYS A 156 15.42 17.75 9.76
N LYS A 157 15.39 16.81 10.71
CA LYS A 157 16.12 16.91 11.98
C LYS A 157 17.63 16.73 11.77
N ILE A 158 18.03 15.83 10.87
CA ILE A 158 19.43 15.58 10.52
C ILE A 158 20.01 16.76 9.73
N SER A 159 19.24 17.30 8.77
CA SER A 159 19.68 18.42 7.92
C SER A 159 19.70 19.77 8.66
N ASN A 160 19.03 19.90 9.81
CA ASN A 160 18.97 21.14 10.59
C ASN A 160 19.24 20.90 12.09
N PRO A 161 20.53 20.77 12.51
CA PRO A 161 20.91 20.38 13.87
C PRO A 161 20.50 21.37 14.98
N SER A 162 20.27 22.64 14.65
CA SER A 162 19.93 23.71 15.62
C SER A 162 18.61 23.47 16.37
N MET A 163 17.67 22.76 15.76
CA MET A 163 16.39 22.36 16.39
C MET A 163 16.54 21.31 17.50
N VAL A 164 17.68 20.61 17.57
CA VAL A 164 17.96 19.59 18.61
C VAL A 164 18.46 20.25 19.89
N THR A 165 19.17 21.37 19.77
CA THR A 165 19.71 22.13 20.91
C THR A 165 18.60 22.87 21.66
N GLU A 166 17.70 23.57 20.95
CA GLU A 166 16.59 24.32 21.59
C GLU A 166 15.63 23.43 22.39
N ARG A 167 15.32 22.20 21.91
CA ARG A 167 14.43 21.30 22.67
C ARG A 167 15.07 20.81 23.97
N LYS A 168 16.40 20.61 23.99
CA LYS A 168 17.08 20.19 25.22
C LYS A 168 17.08 21.30 26.27
N GLU A 169 17.27 22.55 25.85
CA GLU A 169 17.20 23.72 26.75
C GLU A 169 15.78 23.91 27.30
N PHE A 170 14.73 23.75 26.48
CA PHE A 170 13.34 23.90 26.91
C PHE A 170 12.81 22.77 27.81
N THR A 171 13.48 21.61 27.85
CA THR A 171 13.10 20.49 28.73
C THR A 171 13.92 20.49 30.04
N GLN A 172 14.90 21.39 30.16
CA GLN A 172 15.75 21.55 31.34
C GLN A 172 15.48 22.85 32.11
N SER A 173 14.57 23.70 31.62
CA SER A 173 14.11 24.94 32.28
C SER A 173 12.81 24.74 33.04
#